data_AF-G3LRU4-F1
#
_entry.id   AF-G3LRU4-F1
#
_cell.length_a   1.000
_cell.length_b   1.000
_cell.length_c   1.000
_cell.angle_alpha   90.00
_cell.angle_beta   90.00
_cell.angle_gamma   90.00
#
_symmetry.space_group_name_H-M   'P 1'
#
loop_
_entity.id
_entity.type
_entity.pdbx_description
1 polymer ?
#
loop_
_entity_poly.entity_id
_entity_poly.type
_entity_poly.pdbx_seq_one_letter_code
_entity_poly.pdbx_strand_id
1 'polypeptide(L)'
;SMLLSNCIFRMGGAAVLLSNRSSDRSRSKYQLIHTVRTHKGADDNAFGCVYQREDNNEEETGKVGVSLSKNLMAIAGEALKTNITTLGPLVLPMSEQLLFFATLVARKVFKVKKIKPYIPDFKLAFEHFCIHAGGRAVLDEIEKNLDLSEWHMEPSRMTLNRFGNTSSSSL
;
A
#
# COMPACT_ATOMS: atom_id res chain seq x y z
N SER A 1 19.65 17.99 2.42
CA SER A 1 20.26 16.66 2.65
C SER A 1 19.25 15.52 2.48
N MET A 2 19.31 14.82 1.35
CA MET A 2 18.50 13.62 1.03
C MET A 2 19.23 12.29 1.33
N LEU A 3 20.30 12.36 2.14
CA LEU A 3 21.16 11.24 2.50
C LEU A 3 20.39 10.04 3.10
N LEU A 4 19.46 10.29 4.02
CA LEU A 4 18.72 9.21 4.69
C LEU A 4 17.82 8.42 3.72
N SER A 5 17.12 9.10 2.81
CA SER A 5 16.30 8.43 1.79
C SER A 5 17.14 7.54 0.89
N ASN A 6 18.33 8.02 0.49
CA ASN A 6 19.25 7.26 -0.36
C ASN A 6 19.77 5.99 0.33
N CYS A 7 19.86 5.98 1.66
CA CYS A 7 20.25 4.79 2.43
C CYS A 7 19.15 3.72 2.52
N ILE A 8 17.89 4.08 2.29
CA ILE A 8 16.75 3.15 2.35
C ILE A 8 16.65 2.32 1.06
N PHE A 9 16.97 2.94 -0.08
CA PHE A 9 16.85 2.29 -1.38
C PHE A 9 18.03 1.35 -1.68
N ARG A 10 17.71 0.22 -2.30
CA ARG A 10 18.64 -0.79 -2.80
C ARG A 10 18.34 -1.07 -4.28
N MET A 11 19.26 -1.73 -4.97
CA MET A 11 19.05 -2.13 -6.36
C MET A 11 18.44 -3.54 -6.42
N GLY A 12 17.48 -3.74 -7.31
CA GLY A 12 16.83 -5.02 -7.57
C GLY A 12 16.20 -5.08 -8.95
N GLY A 13 15.73 -6.25 -9.34
CA GLY A 13 15.04 -6.49 -10.60
C GLY A 13 14.08 -7.68 -10.49
N ALA A 14 12.87 -7.51 -11.00
CA ALA A 14 11.84 -8.53 -11.05
C ALA A 14 11.14 -8.50 -12.42
N ALA A 15 10.63 -9.64 -12.87
CA ALA A 15 9.92 -9.76 -14.14
C ALA A 15 8.71 -10.69 -13.98
N VAL A 16 7.58 -10.27 -14.54
CA VAL A 16 6.34 -11.03 -14.57
C VAL A 16 5.86 -11.14 -16.02
N LEU A 17 5.53 -12.35 -16.46
CA LEU A 17 4.93 -12.60 -17.76
C LEU A 17 3.41 -12.69 -17.61
N LEU A 18 2.68 -11.84 -18.34
CA LEU A 18 1.22 -11.84 -18.39
C LEU A 18 0.73 -12.35 -19.75
N SER A 19 -0.33 -13.15 -19.75
CA SER A 19 -0.99 -13.63 -20.96
C SER A 19 -2.50 -13.54 -20.80
N ASN A 20 -3.19 -13.17 -21.88
CA ASN A 20 -4.64 -13.22 -22.01
C ASN A 20 -5.13 -14.45 -22.79
N ARG A 21 -4.21 -15.37 -23.17
CA ARG A 21 -4.54 -16.55 -23.97
C ARG A 21 -5.07 -17.66 -23.06
N SER A 22 -6.21 -18.23 -23.43
CA SER A 22 -6.79 -19.37 -22.71
C SER A 22 -5.87 -20.60 -22.68
N SER A 23 -5.04 -20.78 -23.73
CA SER A 23 -4.04 -21.85 -23.83
C SER A 23 -3.00 -21.83 -22.71
N ASP A 24 -2.70 -20.65 -22.14
CA ASP A 24 -1.63 -20.48 -21.16
C ASP A 24 -2.15 -20.66 -19.72
N ARG A 25 -3.48 -20.77 -19.54
CA ARG A 25 -4.13 -20.82 -18.22
C ARG A 25 -3.71 -22.03 -17.38
N SER A 26 -3.47 -23.18 -18.00
CA SER A 26 -3.00 -24.38 -17.27
C SER A 26 -1.59 -24.24 -16.72
N ARG A 27 -0.80 -23.29 -17.25
CA ARG A 27 0.60 -23.04 -16.86
C ARG A 27 0.76 -21.80 -15.99
N SER A 28 -0.27 -20.96 -15.88
CA SER A 28 -0.21 -19.73 -15.08
C SER A 28 -0.17 -20.05 -13.59
N LYS A 29 0.75 -19.41 -12.86
CA LYS A 29 0.84 -19.53 -11.39
C LYS A 29 -0.30 -18.79 -10.68
N TYR A 30 -0.72 -17.66 -11.23
CA TYR A 30 -1.74 -16.77 -10.68
C TYR A 30 -2.62 -16.21 -11.79
N GLN A 31 -3.87 -15.90 -11.45
CA GLN A 31 -4.81 -15.20 -12.32
C GLN A 31 -5.09 -13.82 -11.71
N LEU A 32 -4.92 -12.75 -12.49
CA LEU A 32 -5.30 -11.41 -12.08
C LEU A 32 -6.83 -11.26 -12.19
N ILE A 33 -7.51 -11.10 -11.06
CA ILE A 33 -8.96 -10.96 -11.00
C ILE A 33 -9.39 -9.49 -10.99
N HIS A 34 -8.78 -8.69 -10.11
CA HIS A 34 -9.12 -7.28 -9.93
C HIS A 34 -7.86 -6.42 -9.83
N THR A 35 -7.95 -5.18 -10.30
CA THR A 35 -6.92 -4.15 -10.13
C THR A 35 -7.61 -2.84 -9.78
N VAL A 36 -7.25 -2.26 -8.63
CA VAL A 36 -7.80 -1.00 -8.15
C VAL A 36 -6.66 0.00 -7.98
N ARG A 37 -6.77 1.14 -8.65
CA ARG A 37 -5.79 2.24 -8.56
C ARG A 37 -6.41 3.44 -7.86
N THR A 38 -5.75 3.94 -6.83
CA THR A 38 -6.08 5.21 -6.18
C THR A 38 -5.01 6.24 -6.53
N HIS A 39 -5.43 7.43 -6.98
CA HIS A 39 -4.54 8.52 -7.33
C HIS A 39 -4.88 9.77 -6.52
N LYS A 40 -3.88 10.31 -5.79
CA LYS A 40 -4.01 11.50 -4.94
C LYS A 40 -3.21 12.70 -5.47
N GLY A 41 -2.68 12.64 -6.69
CA GLY A 41 -1.80 13.70 -7.23
C GLY A 41 -2.47 15.05 -7.51
N ALA A 42 -3.78 15.20 -7.28
CA ALA A 42 -4.44 16.51 -7.29
C ALA A 42 -4.24 17.29 -5.97
N ASP A 43 -3.80 16.62 -4.91
CA ASP A 43 -3.40 17.26 -3.65
C ASP A 43 -1.89 17.56 -3.72
N ASP A 44 -1.51 18.82 -3.54
CA ASP A 44 -0.11 19.26 -3.66
C ASP A 44 0.82 18.58 -2.64
N ASN A 45 0.33 18.28 -1.44
CA ASN A 45 1.12 17.57 -0.44
C ASN A 45 1.36 16.12 -0.87
N ALA A 46 0.34 15.47 -1.44
CA ALA A 46 0.45 14.11 -1.96
C ALA A 46 1.31 14.03 -3.21
N PHE A 47 1.16 14.98 -4.13
CA PHE A 47 2.01 15.13 -5.30
C PHE A 47 3.45 15.32 -4.86
N GLY A 48 3.73 16.34 -4.05
CA GLY A 48 5.05 16.72 -3.52
C GLY A 48 5.67 15.73 -2.53
N CYS A 49 5.00 14.62 -2.23
CA CYS A 49 5.33 13.77 -1.10
C CYS A 49 6.59 12.94 -1.30
N VAL A 50 6.81 12.45 -2.52
CA VAL A 50 7.98 11.65 -2.91
C VAL A 50 8.43 12.15 -4.27
N TYR A 51 9.61 12.75 -4.33
CA TYR A 51 10.16 13.32 -5.57
C TYR A 51 11.65 13.04 -5.69
N GLN A 52 12.08 12.60 -6.86
CA GLN A 52 13.49 12.61 -7.21
C GLN A 52 13.88 14.02 -7.67
N ARG A 53 14.85 14.64 -6.99
CA ARG A 53 15.32 16.01 -7.28
C ARG A 53 16.75 16.20 -6.78
N GLU A 54 17.41 17.26 -7.24
CA GLU A 54 18.75 17.61 -6.76
C GLU A 54 18.71 18.12 -5.33
N ASP A 55 19.73 17.79 -4.54
CA ASP A 55 19.91 18.33 -3.19
C ASP A 55 20.39 19.77 -3.28
N ASN A 56 19.63 20.70 -2.69
CA ASN A 56 19.91 22.13 -2.76
C ASN A 56 20.90 22.60 -1.68
N ASN A 57 21.68 21.69 -1.08
CA ASN A 57 22.69 22.07 -0.10
C ASN A 57 23.86 22.76 -0.81
N GLU A 58 24.22 23.95 -0.31
CA GLU A 58 25.21 24.88 -0.91
C GLU A 58 26.61 24.25 -1.14
N GLU A 59 26.96 23.20 -0.40
CA GLU A 59 28.25 22.49 -0.50
C GLU A 59 28.26 21.30 -1.48
N GLU A 60 27.10 20.79 -1.92
CA GLU A 60 26.99 19.59 -2.78
C GLU A 60 25.98 19.77 -3.92
N THR A 61 26.15 20.83 -4.71
CA THR A 61 25.30 21.10 -5.88
C THR A 61 25.40 19.96 -6.91
N GLY A 62 24.24 19.45 -7.36
CA GLY A 62 24.11 18.50 -8.48
C GLY A 62 23.94 17.01 -8.12
N LYS A 63 23.87 16.62 -6.84
CA LYS A 63 23.55 15.23 -6.47
C LYS A 63 22.05 14.99 -6.49
N VAL A 64 21.59 14.10 -7.37
CA VAL A 64 20.19 13.66 -7.42
C VAL A 64 19.90 12.73 -6.24
N GLY A 65 18.85 13.04 -5.49
CA GLY A 65 18.36 12.22 -4.38
C GLY A 65 16.85 12.06 -4.41
N VAL A 66 16.34 11.23 -3.49
CA VAL A 66 14.90 11.08 -3.28
C VAL A 66 14.47 11.90 -2.07
N SER A 67 13.64 12.89 -2.30
CA SER A 67 13.01 13.67 -1.25
C SER A 67 11.75 12.97 -0.75
N LEU A 68 11.66 12.78 0.56
CA LEU A 68 10.50 12.22 1.25
C LEU A 68 9.92 13.28 2.19
N SER A 69 8.66 13.63 2.00
CA SER A 69 7.93 14.55 2.87
C SER A 69 7.65 13.89 4.23
N LYS A 70 7.64 14.70 5.29
CA LYS A 70 7.24 14.25 6.64
C LYS A 70 5.78 13.78 6.69
N ASN A 71 4.95 14.24 5.75
CA ASN A 71 3.53 13.89 5.65
C ASN A 71 3.30 12.54 4.94
N LEU A 72 4.35 11.86 4.48
CA LEU A 72 4.25 10.62 3.70
C LEU A 72 3.40 9.56 4.36
N MET A 73 3.58 9.33 5.65
CA MET A 73 2.82 8.30 6.37
C MET A 73 1.32 8.62 6.42
N ALA A 74 0.96 9.88 6.66
CA ALA A 74 -0.43 10.32 6.71
C ALA A 74 -1.11 10.21 5.32
N ILE A 75 -0.42 10.68 4.28
CA ILE A 75 -0.92 10.63 2.90
C ILE A 75 -1.07 9.18 2.42
N ALA A 76 -0.07 8.33 2.71
CA ALA A 76 -0.11 6.90 2.37
C ALA A 76 -1.27 6.19 3.07
N GLY A 77 -1.48 6.45 4.37
CA GLY A 77 -2.60 5.89 5.12
C GLY A 77 -3.97 6.30 4.56
N GLU A 78 -4.14 7.56 4.17
CA GLU A 78 -5.38 8.03 3.56
C GLU A 78 -5.62 7.43 2.16
N ALA A 79 -4.56 7.35 1.34
CA ALA A 79 -4.62 6.74 0.02
C ALA A 79 -4.98 5.24 0.13
N LEU A 80 -4.35 4.52 1.05
CA LEU A 80 -4.61 3.11 1.33
C LEU A 80 -6.05 2.90 1.81
N LYS A 81 -6.52 3.70 2.77
CA LYS A 81 -7.91 3.64 3.25
C LYS A 81 -8.91 3.84 2.11
N THR A 82 -8.64 4.78 1.21
CA THR A 82 -9.47 5.02 0.02
C THR A 82 -9.46 3.80 -0.89
N ASN A 83 -8.28 3.22 -1.16
CA ASN A 83 -8.11 2.05 -2.01
C ASN A 83 -8.85 0.83 -1.47
N ILE A 84 -8.67 0.52 -0.19
CA ILE A 84 -9.34 -0.58 0.53
C ILE A 84 -10.86 -0.42 0.50
N THR A 85 -11.36 0.81 0.68
CA THR A 85 -12.81 1.08 0.61
C THR A 85 -13.38 0.79 -0.79
N THR A 86 -12.60 1.01 -1.85
CA THR A 86 -12.98 0.67 -3.23
C THR A 86 -12.80 -0.82 -3.53
N LEU A 87 -11.77 -1.46 -2.98
CA LEU A 87 -11.48 -2.87 -3.19
C LEU A 87 -12.48 -3.78 -2.45
N GLY A 88 -12.89 -3.40 -1.24
CA GLY A 88 -13.73 -4.20 -0.35
C GLY A 88 -14.95 -4.82 -1.05
N PRO A 89 -15.81 -4.04 -1.73
CA PRO A 89 -16.98 -4.57 -2.42
C PRO A 89 -16.68 -5.59 -3.55
N LEU A 90 -15.46 -5.58 -4.10
CA LEU A 90 -15.06 -6.49 -5.19
C LEU A 90 -14.59 -7.86 -4.68
N VAL A 91 -14.12 -7.94 -3.43
CA VAL A 91 -13.41 -9.12 -2.91
C VAL A 91 -14.02 -9.71 -1.65
N LEU A 92 -14.72 -8.90 -0.86
CA LEU A 92 -15.26 -9.34 0.43
C LEU A 92 -16.59 -10.08 0.28
N PRO A 93 -16.89 -11.05 1.15
CA PRO A 93 -18.20 -11.68 1.22
C PRO A 93 -19.33 -10.67 1.48
N MET A 94 -20.54 -10.97 0.99
CA MET A 94 -21.71 -10.09 1.18
C MET A 94 -22.02 -9.79 2.66
N SER A 95 -21.76 -10.72 3.57
CA SER A 95 -21.95 -10.52 5.02
C SER A 95 -21.10 -9.36 5.54
N GLU A 96 -19.83 -9.28 5.13
CA GLU A 96 -18.90 -8.22 5.48
C GLU A 96 -19.32 -6.88 4.88
N GLN A 97 -19.76 -6.90 3.63
CA GLN A 97 -20.23 -5.71 2.93
C GLN A 97 -21.47 -5.11 3.62
N LEU A 98 -22.43 -5.94 4.00
CA LEU A 98 -23.64 -5.52 4.72
C LEU A 98 -23.30 -4.94 6.09
N LEU A 99 -22.40 -5.57 6.85
CA LEU A 99 -21.97 -5.09 8.17
C LEU A 99 -21.27 -3.73 8.07
N PHE A 100 -20.35 -3.58 7.12
CA PHE A 100 -19.68 -2.32 6.84
C PHE A 100 -20.68 -1.22 6.45
N PHE A 101 -21.59 -1.52 5.52
CA PHE A 101 -22.60 -0.57 5.06
C PHE A 101 -23.55 -0.14 6.19
N ALA A 102 -24.05 -1.09 6.98
CA ALA A 102 -24.90 -0.80 8.13
C ALA A 102 -24.20 0.12 9.14
N THR A 103 -22.93 -0.14 9.45
CA THR A 103 -22.11 0.71 10.32
C THR A 103 -21.91 2.11 9.74
N LEU A 104 -21.71 2.21 8.43
CA LEU A 104 -21.55 3.48 7.72
C LEU A 104 -22.84 4.31 7.77
N VAL A 105 -24.00 3.69 7.52
CA VAL A 105 -25.33 4.32 7.61
C VAL A 105 -25.63 4.76 9.04
N ALA A 106 -25.40 3.91 10.04
CA ALA A 106 -25.56 4.23 11.46
C ALA A 106 -24.77 5.48 11.88
N ARG A 107 -23.54 5.63 11.37
CA ARG A 107 -22.70 6.79 11.68
C ARG A 107 -23.10 8.03 10.88
N LYS A 108 -23.34 7.89 9.58
CA LYS A 108 -23.50 9.05 8.69
C LYS A 108 -24.93 9.60 8.69
N VAL A 109 -25.94 8.73 8.76
CA VAL A 109 -27.35 9.09 8.72
C VAL A 109 -27.89 9.28 10.13
N PHE A 110 -27.67 8.31 11.02
CA PHE A 110 -28.19 8.35 12.38
C PHE A 110 -27.29 9.11 13.38
N LYS A 111 -26.17 9.69 12.90
CA LYS A 111 -25.19 10.48 13.70
C LYS A 111 -24.78 9.82 15.02
N VAL A 112 -24.75 8.49 15.08
CA VAL A 112 -24.37 7.76 16.29
C VAL A 112 -22.86 7.87 16.47
N LYS A 113 -22.41 8.96 17.12
CA LYS A 113 -20.98 9.28 17.32
C LYS A 113 -20.22 8.24 18.14
N LYS A 114 -20.92 7.38 18.90
CA LYS A 114 -20.33 6.33 19.75
C LYS A 114 -19.89 5.07 18.99
N ILE A 115 -20.32 4.86 17.75
CA ILE A 115 -19.97 3.66 16.98
C ILE A 115 -18.59 3.89 16.33
N LYS A 116 -17.63 2.99 16.63
CA LYS A 116 -16.32 2.98 15.98
C LYS A 116 -16.49 2.60 14.49
N PRO A 117 -15.67 3.16 13.57
CA PRO A 117 -15.64 2.68 12.19
C PRO A 117 -15.36 1.17 12.17
N TYR A 118 -16.19 0.42 11.45
CA TYR A 118 -15.91 -0.98 11.17
C TYR A 118 -14.86 -1.06 10.06
N ILE A 119 -13.81 -1.83 10.30
CA ILE A 119 -12.80 -2.18 9.31
C ILE A 119 -13.16 -3.59 8.84
N PRO A 120 -13.50 -3.78 7.56
CA PRO A 120 -13.84 -5.11 7.06
C PRO A 120 -12.69 -6.10 7.22
N ASP A 121 -13.02 -7.36 7.50
CA ASP A 121 -11.99 -8.38 7.65
C ASP A 121 -11.53 -8.93 6.29
N PHE A 122 -10.40 -8.39 5.81
CA PHE A 122 -9.78 -8.82 4.55
C PHE A 122 -9.16 -10.21 4.61
N LYS A 123 -8.98 -10.79 5.82
CA LYS A 123 -8.50 -12.18 5.98
C LYS A 123 -9.54 -13.20 5.51
N LEU A 124 -10.82 -12.78 5.39
CA LEU A 124 -11.88 -13.60 4.80
C LEU A 124 -11.83 -13.66 3.27
N ALA A 125 -11.18 -12.68 2.63
CA ALA A 125 -11.06 -12.61 1.17
C ALA A 125 -9.70 -13.09 0.67
N PHE A 126 -8.65 -12.96 1.47
CA PHE A 126 -7.28 -13.26 1.07
C PHE A 126 -6.56 -14.15 2.09
N GLU A 127 -5.90 -15.19 1.59
CA GLU A 127 -5.05 -16.08 2.38
C GLU A 127 -3.62 -15.53 2.55
N HIS A 128 -3.13 -14.78 1.55
CA HIS A 128 -1.76 -14.26 1.51
C HIS A 128 -1.75 -12.78 1.12
N PHE A 129 -0.85 -12.03 1.74
CA PHE A 129 -0.68 -10.60 1.53
C PHE A 129 0.74 -10.33 1.01
N CYS A 130 0.84 -9.67 -0.14
CA CYS A 130 2.11 -9.19 -0.70
C CYS A 130 2.11 -7.67 -0.61
N ILE A 131 2.85 -7.13 0.35
CA ILE A 131 2.88 -5.70 0.65
C ILE A 131 4.25 -5.14 0.27
N HIS A 132 4.25 -4.04 -0.46
CA HIS A 132 5.50 -3.41 -0.87
C HIS A 132 6.40 -3.08 0.33
N ALA A 133 7.64 -3.58 0.28
CA ALA A 133 8.69 -3.35 1.28
C ALA A 133 9.28 -1.92 1.19
N GLY A 134 8.43 -0.90 1.31
CA GLY A 134 8.84 0.51 1.20
C GLY A 134 9.66 1.00 2.40
N GLY A 135 9.34 0.48 3.59
CA GLY A 135 10.00 0.82 4.84
C GLY A 135 9.21 0.29 6.03
N ARG A 136 9.85 0.21 7.21
CA ARG A 136 9.26 -0.40 8.41
C ARG A 136 7.94 0.27 8.80
N ALA A 137 7.94 1.60 8.86
CA ALA A 137 6.75 2.37 9.24
C ALA A 137 5.55 2.11 8.30
N VAL A 138 5.80 1.90 7.00
CA VAL A 138 4.75 1.58 6.01
C VAL A 138 4.16 0.20 6.28
N LEU A 139 5.00 -0.79 6.58
CA LEU A 139 4.54 -2.14 6.94
C LEU A 139 3.73 -2.12 8.24
N ASP A 140 4.23 -1.43 9.27
CA ASP A 140 3.56 -1.30 10.57
C ASP A 140 2.17 -0.63 10.43
N GLU A 141 2.06 0.39 9.59
CA GLU A 141 0.79 1.07 9.33
C GLU A 141 -0.20 0.18 8.56
N ILE A 142 0.26 -0.61 7.58
CA ILE A 142 -0.60 -1.54 6.85
C ILE A 142 -1.09 -2.66 7.75
N GLU A 143 -0.20 -3.25 8.56
CA GLU A 143 -0.55 -4.28 9.53
C GLU A 143 -1.67 -3.81 10.46
N LYS A 144 -1.54 -2.59 11.00
CA LYS A 144 -2.54 -1.98 11.88
C LYS A 144 -3.86 -1.65 11.18
N ASN A 145 -3.83 -1.14 9.95
CA ASN A 145 -5.06 -0.73 9.24
C ASN A 145 -5.88 -1.92 8.74
N LEU A 146 -5.23 -3.05 8.45
CA LEU A 146 -5.88 -4.27 7.95
C LEU A 146 -6.02 -5.36 9.03
N ASP A 147 -5.58 -5.10 10.26
CA ASP A 147 -5.56 -6.07 11.36
C ASP A 147 -4.89 -7.39 10.95
N LEU A 148 -3.73 -7.27 10.29
CA LEU A 148 -2.95 -8.42 9.83
C LEU A 148 -2.10 -8.98 10.97
N SER A 149 -1.89 -10.31 10.95
CA SER A 149 -0.99 -10.98 11.87
C SER A 149 0.46 -10.86 11.41
N GLU A 150 1.40 -11.14 12.31
CA GLU A 150 2.82 -11.23 11.97
C GLU A 150 3.08 -12.23 10.83
N TRP A 151 2.33 -13.33 10.78
CA TRP A 151 2.40 -14.32 9.70
C TRP A 151 2.08 -13.74 8.33
N HIS A 152 1.02 -12.93 8.22
CA HIS A 152 0.69 -12.27 6.95
C HIS A 152 1.77 -11.26 6.52
N MET A 153 2.44 -10.64 7.50
CA MET A 153 3.45 -9.61 7.26
C MET A 153 4.86 -10.17 7.06
N GLU A 154 5.11 -11.42 7.46
CA GLU A 154 6.43 -12.04 7.45
C GLU A 154 7.14 -11.93 6.08
N PRO A 155 6.53 -12.29 4.93
CA PRO A 155 7.23 -12.21 3.65
C PRO A 155 7.71 -10.79 3.31
N SER A 156 6.87 -9.79 3.59
CA SER A 156 7.16 -8.39 3.32
C SER A 156 8.23 -7.84 4.27
N ARG A 157 8.15 -8.21 5.57
CA ARG A 157 9.15 -7.83 6.59
C ARG A 157 10.50 -8.47 6.34
N MET A 158 10.54 -9.76 5.96
CA MET A 158 11.77 -10.47 5.63
C MET A 158 12.41 -9.95 4.35
N THR A 159 11.61 -9.58 3.35
CA THR A 159 12.10 -8.90 2.13
C THR A 159 12.78 -7.58 2.50
N LEU A 160 12.10 -6.74 3.31
CA LEU A 160 12.68 -5.48 3.77
C LEU A 160 13.95 -5.69 4.61
N ASN A 161 13.95 -6.67 5.51
CA ASN A 161 15.10 -6.96 6.38
C ASN A 161 16.32 -7.43 5.59
N ARG A 162 16.13 -8.34 4.63
CA ARG A 162 17.22 -8.98 3.91
C ARG A 162 17.72 -8.18 2.71
N PHE A 163 16.81 -7.54 1.98
CA PHE A 163 17.11 -6.90 0.69
C PHE A 163 16.89 -5.38 0.71
N GLY A 164 16.29 -4.83 1.77
CA GLY A 164 15.95 -3.42 1.84
C GLY A 164 14.81 -3.04 0.88
N ASN A 165 14.62 -1.74 0.66
CA ASN A 165 13.64 -1.26 -0.30
C ASN A 165 14.25 -1.24 -1.71
N THR A 166 13.97 -2.25 -2.52
CA THR A 166 14.41 -2.30 -3.94
C THR A 166 13.51 -1.52 -4.90
N SER A 167 12.71 -0.57 -4.38
CA SER A 167 11.70 0.17 -5.14
C SER A 167 10.71 -0.80 -5.81
N SER A 168 10.32 -0.52 -7.04
CA SER A 168 9.30 -1.30 -7.77
C SER A 168 9.55 -2.81 -7.84
N SER A 169 10.81 -3.29 -7.80
CA SER A 169 11.13 -4.72 -7.85
C SER A 169 10.91 -5.48 -6.55
N SER A 170 10.49 -4.80 -5.48
CA SER A 170 10.13 -5.47 -4.22
C SER A 170 8.77 -6.20 -4.29
N LEU A 171 8.05 -6.10 -5.41
CA LEU A 171 6.77 -6.76 -5.68
C LEU A 171 6.86 -7.62 -6.96
#